data_AF-A0A1J4SDV8-F1
#
_entry.id   AF-A0A1J4SDV8-F1
#
_cell.length_a   1.000
_cell.length_b   1.000
_cell.length_c   1.000
_cell.angle_alpha   90.00
_cell.angle_beta   90.00
_cell.angle_gamma   90.00
#
_symmetry.space_group_name_H-M   'P 1'
#
loop_
_entity.id
_entity.type
_entity.pdbx_description
1 polymer ?
#
loop_
_entity_poly.entity_id
_entity_poly.type
_entity_poly.pdbx_seq_one_letter_code
_entity_poly.pdbx_strand_id
1 'polypeptide(L)'
;MKIICIAGAMSGAGKTALAETLLGKLDNWAACKVTTCIGGATHKCPRGKKSYGVCSSLKKNYEIEKEEISSNGKDTQRLLKAGAKAVLWVKTKPEFLKKSIEVVFKRLRNYKGIIFEGNHALEVLNPDVAIMIMSKDGKIKKSAKEVMDKVDIFIKYEKK
;
A
#
# COMPACT_ATOMS: atom_id res chain seq x y z
N MET A 1 15.49 -0.49 -11.30
CA MET A 1 14.13 -0.89 -10.91
C MET A 1 13.29 0.36 -10.76
N LYS A 2 12.09 0.40 -11.36
CA LYS A 2 11.15 1.54 -11.30
C LYS A 2 10.18 1.41 -10.12
N ILE A 3 9.68 2.54 -9.62
CA ILE A 3 8.81 2.60 -8.44
C ILE A 3 7.60 3.45 -8.77
N ILE A 4 6.40 2.88 -8.63
CA ILE A 4 5.14 3.63 -8.65
C ILE A 4 4.51 3.51 -7.27
N CYS A 5 4.11 4.63 -6.67
CA CYS A 5 3.35 4.65 -5.43
C CYS A 5 1.89 5.03 -5.69
N ILE A 6 0.96 4.23 -5.17
CA ILE A 6 -0.48 4.48 -5.23
C ILE A 6 -1.00 4.74 -3.82
N ALA A 7 -1.29 6.01 -3.56
CA ALA A 7 -1.91 6.51 -2.35
C ALA A 7 -3.41 6.77 -2.56
N GLY A 8 -4.11 7.06 -1.48
CA GLY A 8 -5.53 7.41 -1.56
C GLY A 8 -6.00 8.23 -0.37
N ALA A 9 -6.91 9.16 -0.65
CA ALA A 9 -7.50 10.06 0.33
C ALA A 9 -8.25 9.32 1.44
N MET A 10 -8.78 8.12 1.15
CA MET A 10 -9.47 7.27 2.12
C MET A 10 -9.28 5.76 1.84
N SER A 11 -9.67 4.93 2.82
CA SER A 11 -9.84 3.49 2.59
C SER A 11 -10.94 3.25 1.56
N GLY A 12 -10.76 2.31 0.64
CA GLY A 12 -11.73 2.07 -0.43
C GLY A 12 -11.75 3.09 -1.56
N ALA A 13 -10.83 4.06 -1.60
CA ALA A 13 -10.77 5.08 -2.66
C ALA A 13 -10.51 4.54 -4.08
N GLY A 14 -10.14 3.25 -4.24
CA GLY A 14 -9.86 2.63 -5.54
C GLY A 14 -8.39 2.29 -5.82
N LYS A 15 -7.49 2.42 -4.82
CA LYS A 15 -6.04 2.20 -4.99
C LYS A 15 -5.70 0.86 -5.64
N THR A 16 -6.27 -0.22 -5.10
CA THR A 16 -6.07 -1.58 -5.61
C THR A 16 -6.56 -1.72 -7.05
N ALA A 17 -7.68 -1.07 -7.42
CA ALA A 17 -8.20 -1.13 -8.79
C ALA A 17 -7.25 -0.45 -9.80
N LEU A 18 -6.66 0.69 -9.43
CA LEU A 18 -5.62 1.32 -10.24
C LEU A 18 -4.37 0.43 -10.34
N ALA A 19 -3.95 -0.15 -9.21
CA ALA A 19 -2.80 -1.05 -9.17
C ALA A 19 -2.99 -2.26 -10.10
N GLU A 20 -4.16 -2.91 -10.06
CA GLU A 20 -4.51 -4.01 -10.97
C GLU A 20 -4.44 -3.58 -12.45
N THR A 21 -5.01 -2.42 -12.77
CA THR A 21 -5.02 -1.90 -14.15
C THR A 21 -3.61 -1.67 -14.68
N LEU A 22 -2.72 -1.15 -13.84
CA LEU A 22 -1.31 -0.93 -14.21
C LEU A 22 -0.55 -2.25 -14.33
N LEU A 23 -0.71 -3.17 -13.37
CA LEU A 23 -0.05 -4.48 -13.38
C LEU A 23 -0.41 -5.31 -14.61
N GLY A 24 -1.66 -5.23 -15.08
CA GLY A 24 -2.09 -5.91 -16.31
C GLY A 24 -1.42 -5.40 -17.59
N LYS A 25 -0.75 -4.24 -17.53
CA LYS A 25 -0.06 -3.62 -18.67
C LYS A 25 1.47 -3.59 -18.52
N LEU A 26 1.98 -3.87 -17.32
CA LEU A 26 3.40 -3.73 -16.99
C LEU A 26 4.09 -5.09 -16.91
N ASP A 27 4.97 -5.37 -17.87
CA ASP A 27 5.71 -6.64 -17.91
C ASP A 27 6.79 -6.74 -16.84
N ASN A 28 6.85 -7.88 -16.15
CA ASN A 28 7.83 -8.21 -15.11
C ASN A 28 7.86 -7.21 -13.92
N TRP A 29 6.69 -6.72 -13.49
CA TRP A 29 6.54 -5.91 -12.28
C TRP A 29 6.06 -6.73 -11.09
N ALA A 30 6.50 -6.31 -9.90
CA ALA A 30 6.00 -6.80 -8.62
C ALA A 30 5.10 -5.75 -7.95
N ALA A 31 4.42 -6.14 -6.87
CA ALA A 31 3.67 -5.20 -6.05
C ALA A 31 3.96 -5.38 -4.56
N CYS A 32 3.76 -4.31 -3.80
CA CYS A 32 3.93 -4.29 -2.36
C CYS A 32 2.78 -3.52 -1.71
N LYS A 33 1.96 -4.19 -0.91
CA LYS A 33 0.97 -3.50 -0.07
C LYS A 33 1.63 -3.09 1.24
N VAL A 34 1.43 -1.85 1.68
CA VAL A 34 2.01 -1.33 2.93
C VAL A 34 0.89 -0.95 3.89
N THR A 35 0.82 -1.66 5.01
CA THR A 35 -0.05 -1.34 6.14
C THR A 35 0.79 -0.93 7.34
N THR A 36 0.79 0.35 7.68
CA THR A 36 1.38 0.84 8.92
C THR A 36 0.39 0.68 10.07
N CYS A 37 0.78 -0.06 11.10
CA CYS A 37 0.04 -0.26 12.33
C CYS A 37 0.28 0.93 13.26
N ILE A 38 -0.47 2.02 13.03
CA ILE A 38 -0.46 3.18 13.92
C ILE A 38 -1.32 2.83 15.14
N GLY A 39 -0.67 2.53 16.27
CA GLY A 39 -1.36 2.33 17.54
C GLY A 39 -0.50 1.73 18.64
N GLY A 40 -0.42 2.45 19.76
CA GLY A 40 0.03 1.92 21.06
C GLY A 40 -1.18 1.55 21.95
N ALA A 41 -0.94 1.21 23.21
CA ALA A 41 -1.97 0.76 24.16
C ALA A 41 -3.18 1.71 24.30
N THR A 42 -3.01 3.00 23.97
CA THR A 42 -4.04 4.05 24.09
C THR A 42 -4.76 4.39 22.78
N HIS A 43 -4.33 3.83 21.64
CA HIS A 43 -4.93 4.15 20.34
C HIS A 43 -6.27 3.43 20.15
N LYS A 44 -7.36 4.19 20.07
CA LYS A 44 -8.65 3.67 19.61
C LYS A 44 -8.59 3.50 18.09
N CYS A 45 -8.37 2.26 17.64
CA CYS A 45 -8.49 1.91 16.23
C CYS A 45 -9.83 2.43 15.68
N PRO A 46 -9.87 3.12 14.53
CA PRO A 46 -11.12 3.56 13.90
C PRO A 46 -12.07 2.40 13.57
N ARG A 47 -11.56 1.16 13.51
CA ARG A 47 -12.33 -0.07 13.33
C ARG A 47 -12.89 -0.65 14.65
N GLY A 48 -12.64 0.01 15.79
CA GLY A 48 -13.15 -0.35 17.11
C GLY A 48 -12.28 -1.35 17.90
N LYS A 49 -12.54 -1.48 19.21
CA LYS A 49 -11.82 -2.36 20.15
C LYS A 49 -11.96 -3.86 19.86
N LYS A 50 -12.95 -4.26 19.06
CA LYS A 50 -13.24 -5.67 18.69
C LYS A 50 -12.68 -6.07 17.31
N SER A 51 -11.94 -5.19 16.62
CA SER A 51 -11.40 -5.56 15.30
C SER A 51 -10.17 -6.46 15.49
N TYR A 52 -10.28 -7.74 15.11
CA TYR A 52 -9.17 -8.63 14.75
C TYR A 52 -8.47 -8.09 13.49
N GLY A 53 -7.86 -6.91 13.60
CA GLY A 53 -7.22 -6.20 12.51
C GLY A 53 -5.74 -6.52 12.40
N VAL A 54 -5.12 -6.04 11.33
CA VAL A 54 -3.68 -6.14 11.08
C VAL A 54 -2.83 -5.72 12.30
N CYS A 55 -3.26 -4.66 13.02
CA CYS A 55 -2.56 -4.17 14.19
C CYS A 55 -2.56 -5.17 15.36
N SER A 56 -3.65 -5.91 15.59
CA SER A 56 -3.72 -6.92 16.66
C SER A 56 -2.97 -8.20 16.33
N SER A 57 -2.74 -8.50 15.04
CA SER A 57 -2.00 -9.69 14.60
C SER A 57 -0.49 -9.49 14.52
N LEU A 58 -0.02 -8.24 14.54
CA LEU A 58 1.40 -7.91 14.37
C LEU A 58 2.17 -8.25 15.66
N LYS A 59 2.92 -9.36 15.66
CA LYS A 59 3.68 -9.81 16.84
C LYS A 59 5.09 -9.21 16.90
N LYS A 60 5.62 -8.78 15.75
CA LYS A 60 6.97 -8.23 15.59
C LYS A 60 6.94 -6.74 15.30
N ASN A 61 8.11 -6.14 15.16
CA ASN A 61 8.24 -4.74 14.74
C ASN A 61 7.75 -4.51 13.30
N TYR A 62 7.94 -5.51 12.45
CA TYR A 62 7.32 -5.62 11.13
C TYR A 62 7.22 -7.09 10.71
N GLU A 63 6.29 -7.37 9.81
CA GLU A 63 6.06 -8.66 9.16
C GLU A 63 5.93 -8.43 7.65
N ILE A 64 6.55 -9.30 6.85
CA ILE A 64 6.50 -9.22 5.38
C ILE A 64 6.08 -10.60 4.87
N GLU A 65 4.82 -10.69 4.47
CA GLU A 65 4.24 -11.90 3.93
C GLU A 65 4.35 -11.89 2.42
N LYS A 66 4.76 -13.03 1.84
CA LYS A 66 4.67 -13.25 0.40
C LYS A 66 3.29 -13.83 0.13
N GLU A 67 2.62 -13.28 -0.86
CA GLU A 67 1.27 -13.73 -1.22
C GLU A 67 1.34 -14.84 -2.25
N GLU A 68 0.43 -15.80 -2.11
CA GLU A 68 0.29 -16.96 -2.97
C GLU A 68 -1.15 -17.03 -3.50
N ILE A 69 -1.32 -17.59 -4.70
CA ILE A 69 -2.62 -17.66 -5.37
C ILE A 69 -3.64 -18.49 -4.56
N SER A 70 -3.17 -19.40 -3.70
CA SER A 70 -3.97 -20.27 -2.84
C SER A 70 -4.38 -19.65 -1.50
N SER A 71 -3.92 -18.45 -1.14
CA SER A 71 -4.34 -17.77 0.10
C SER A 71 -5.83 -17.34 0.01
N ASN A 72 -6.46 -16.87 1.10
CA ASN A 72 -7.82 -16.29 1.04
C ASN A 72 -7.77 -14.73 1.17
N GLY A 73 -6.65 -14.12 0.78
CA GLY A 73 -6.38 -12.69 0.92
C GLY A 73 -7.06 -11.83 -0.17
N LYS A 74 -8.16 -11.13 0.18
CA LYS A 74 -9.00 -10.43 -0.83
C LYS A 74 -8.28 -9.36 -1.67
N ASP A 75 -7.43 -8.52 -1.09
CA ASP A 75 -6.86 -7.36 -1.78
C ASP A 75 -5.51 -7.65 -2.45
N THR A 76 -4.67 -8.48 -1.84
CA THR A 76 -3.30 -8.75 -2.31
C THR A 76 -3.28 -9.81 -3.41
N GLN A 77 -4.22 -10.76 -3.40
CA GLN A 77 -4.41 -11.70 -4.50
C GLN A 77 -4.89 -11.05 -5.78
N ARG A 78 -5.69 -10.00 -5.65
CA ARG A 78 -6.10 -9.15 -6.79
C ARG A 78 -4.89 -8.64 -7.57
N LEU A 79 -3.84 -8.21 -6.86
CA LEU A 79 -2.59 -7.77 -7.48
C LEU A 79 -1.86 -8.91 -8.21
N LEU A 80 -1.79 -10.11 -7.63
CA LEU A 80 -1.23 -11.30 -8.30
C LEU A 80 -2.02 -11.67 -9.55
N LYS A 81 -3.36 -11.77 -9.43
CA LYS A 81 -4.27 -12.10 -10.54
C LYS A 81 -4.20 -11.08 -11.66
N ALA A 82 -3.93 -9.81 -11.34
CA ALA A 82 -3.77 -8.75 -12.32
C ALA A 82 -2.42 -8.77 -13.05
N GLY A 83 -1.48 -9.66 -12.68
CA GLY A 83 -0.23 -9.85 -13.42
C GLY A 83 1.05 -9.54 -12.65
N ALA A 84 0.97 -9.14 -11.37
CA ALA A 84 2.17 -8.99 -10.55
C ALA A 84 2.94 -10.32 -10.46
N LYS A 85 4.24 -10.30 -10.75
CA LYS A 85 5.10 -11.49 -10.67
C LYS A 85 5.38 -11.94 -9.23
N ALA A 86 5.32 -11.00 -8.30
CA ALA A 86 5.34 -11.25 -6.88
C ALA A 86 4.58 -10.16 -6.15
N VAL A 87 3.95 -10.53 -5.04
CA VAL A 87 3.28 -9.58 -4.15
C VAL A 87 3.78 -9.79 -2.73
N LEU A 88 4.24 -8.71 -2.11
CA LEU A 88 4.57 -8.68 -0.69
C LEU A 88 3.54 -7.83 0.06
N TRP A 89 3.12 -8.29 1.24
CA TRP A 89 2.35 -7.49 2.17
C TRP A 89 3.20 -7.14 3.39
N VAL A 90 3.51 -5.84 3.52
CA VAL A 90 4.22 -5.29 4.66
C VAL A 90 3.22 -4.83 5.70
N LYS A 91 3.37 -5.35 6.92
CA LYS A 91 2.69 -4.90 8.14
C LYS A 91 3.77 -4.40 9.08
N THR A 92 3.77 -3.10 9.42
CA THR A 92 4.91 -2.50 10.14
C THR A 92 4.45 -1.47 11.14
N LYS A 93 5.19 -1.34 12.25
CA LYS A 93 5.09 -0.14 13.09
C LYS A 93 5.74 1.06 12.37
N PRO A 94 5.32 2.31 12.62
CA PRO A 94 5.84 3.49 11.94
C PRO A 94 7.37 3.60 11.98
N GLU A 95 7.98 3.38 13.15
CA GLU A 95 9.41 3.50 13.38
C GLU A 95 10.25 2.45 12.64
N PHE A 96 9.62 1.38 12.13
CA PHE A 96 10.26 0.32 11.34
C PHE A 96 9.92 0.37 9.85
N LEU A 97 9.13 1.35 9.41
CA LEU A 97 8.67 1.47 8.02
C LEU A 97 9.83 1.47 7.02
N LYS A 98 10.83 2.35 7.23
CA LYS A 98 12.01 2.44 6.34
C LYS A 98 12.74 1.11 6.24
N LYS A 99 13.03 0.49 7.39
CA LYS A 99 13.70 -0.82 7.46
C LYS A 99 12.89 -1.92 6.76
N SER A 100 11.57 -1.92 6.92
CA SER A 100 10.71 -2.90 6.26
C SER A 100 10.73 -2.76 4.72
N ILE A 101 10.77 -1.53 4.22
CA ILE A 101 10.85 -1.22 2.78
C ILE A 101 12.22 -1.59 2.20
N GLU A 102 13.32 -1.40 2.93
CA GLU A 102 14.64 -1.88 2.53
C GLU A 102 14.66 -3.41 2.31
N VAL A 103 13.94 -4.16 3.15
CA VAL A 103 13.80 -5.62 2.99
C VAL A 103 12.96 -5.95 1.75
N VAL A 104 11.90 -5.19 1.46
CA VAL A 104 11.12 -5.34 0.22
C VAL A 104 12.00 -5.17 -1.00
N PHE A 105 12.82 -4.11 -1.05
CA PHE A 105 13.73 -3.90 -2.18
C PHE A 105 14.70 -5.06 -2.37
N LYS A 106 15.29 -5.59 -1.29
CA LYS A 106 16.18 -6.77 -1.38
C LYS A 106 15.45 -7.98 -1.95
N ARG A 107 14.21 -8.23 -1.53
CA ARG A 107 13.39 -9.39 -1.97
C ARG A 107 12.88 -9.25 -3.41
N LEU A 108 12.67 -8.03 -3.88
CA LEU A 108 12.07 -7.75 -5.19
C LEU A 108 13.06 -7.18 -6.22
N ARG A 109 14.37 -7.21 -5.94
CA ARG A 109 15.41 -6.58 -6.76
C ARG A 109 15.50 -7.07 -8.22
N ASN A 110 14.97 -8.26 -8.52
CA ASN A 110 15.04 -8.89 -9.84
C ASN A 110 13.89 -8.47 -10.79
N TYR A 111 12.94 -7.65 -10.32
CA TYR A 111 11.81 -7.18 -11.13
C TYR A 111 12.11 -5.83 -11.80
N LYS A 112 11.47 -5.57 -12.94
CA LYS A 112 11.63 -4.29 -13.68
C LYS A 112 11.13 -3.10 -12.85
N GLY A 113 10.07 -3.29 -12.08
CA GLY A 113 9.54 -2.29 -11.16
C GLY A 113 8.65 -2.85 -10.05
N ILE A 114 8.30 -1.99 -9.10
CA ILE A 114 7.42 -2.30 -7.96
C ILE A 114 6.30 -1.25 -7.91
N ILE A 115 5.05 -1.69 -7.81
CA ILE A 115 3.94 -0.85 -7.40
C ILE A 115 3.75 -0.96 -5.89
N PHE A 116 3.90 0.15 -5.16
CA PHE A 116 3.57 0.25 -3.74
C PHE A 116 2.13 0.75 -3.56
N GLU A 117 1.29 0.00 -2.84
CA GLU A 117 -0.06 0.42 -2.47
C GLU A 117 -0.10 0.80 -0.98
N GLY A 118 -0.39 2.07 -0.68
CA GLY A 118 -0.54 2.57 0.69
C GLY A 118 0.18 3.89 0.92
N ASN A 119 -0.46 4.80 1.67
CA ASN A 119 0.03 6.17 1.77
C ASN A 119 1.39 6.29 2.46
N HIS A 120 1.60 5.58 3.58
CA HIS A 120 2.85 5.68 4.34
C HIS A 120 4.07 5.22 3.52
N ALA A 121 3.90 4.45 2.43
CA ALA A 121 5.01 4.13 1.55
C ALA A 121 5.71 5.41 1.03
N LEU A 122 4.95 6.47 0.76
CA LEU A 122 5.46 7.79 0.34
C LEU A 122 6.22 8.54 1.44
N GLU A 123 6.13 8.15 2.71
CA GLU A 123 6.90 8.81 3.78
C GLU A 123 8.40 8.56 3.62
N VAL A 124 8.77 7.38 3.10
CA VAL A 124 10.17 6.93 3.01
C VAL A 124 10.64 6.65 1.58
N LEU A 125 9.74 6.62 0.61
CA LEU A 125 10.06 6.41 -0.81
C LEU A 125 10.17 7.73 -1.56
N ASN A 126 11.05 7.73 -2.55
CA ASN A 126 11.10 8.72 -3.63
C ASN A 126 10.75 7.99 -4.94
N PRO A 127 9.45 7.84 -5.29
CA PRO A 127 9.03 7.05 -6.44
C PRO A 127 9.32 7.76 -7.77
N ASP A 128 9.35 7.02 -8.88
CA ASP A 128 9.37 7.61 -10.22
C ASP A 128 8.03 8.30 -10.54
N VAL A 129 6.91 7.78 -10.01
CA VAL A 129 5.57 8.39 -10.08
C VAL A 129 4.78 8.09 -8.79
N ALA A 130 4.20 9.12 -8.19
CA ALA A 130 3.26 9.04 -7.08
C ALA A 130 1.85 9.47 -7.54
N ILE A 131 0.87 8.58 -7.33
CA ILE A 131 -0.52 8.80 -7.70
C ILE A 131 -1.39 8.75 -6.44
N MET A 132 -2.24 9.76 -6.22
CA MET A 132 -3.24 9.74 -5.16
C MET A 132 -4.65 9.73 -5.73
N ILE A 133 -5.44 8.75 -5.31
CA ILE A 133 -6.87 8.71 -5.64
C ILE A 133 -7.66 9.46 -4.58
N MET A 134 -8.34 10.52 -5.01
CA MET A 134 -9.18 11.37 -4.16
C MET A 134 -10.48 10.65 -3.81
N SER A 135 -11.07 11.00 -2.68
CA SER A 135 -12.37 10.48 -2.26
C SER A 135 -13.52 11.14 -3.02
N LYS A 136 -14.63 10.42 -3.18
CA LYS A 136 -15.85 10.95 -3.81
C LYS A 136 -16.46 12.11 -3.04
N ASP A 137 -16.38 12.07 -1.72
CA ASP A 137 -16.99 13.04 -0.80
C ASP A 137 -16.01 14.14 -0.35
N GLY A 138 -14.82 14.21 -0.95
CA GLY A 138 -13.77 15.17 -0.61
C GLY A 138 -13.08 14.94 0.73
N LYS A 139 -13.44 13.88 1.49
CA LYS A 139 -12.77 13.56 2.76
C LYS A 139 -11.35 13.06 2.55
N ILE A 140 -10.39 13.62 3.29
CA ILE A 140 -8.99 13.23 3.24
C ILE A 140 -8.54 12.83 4.64
N LYS A 141 -8.10 11.56 4.81
CA LYS A 141 -7.55 11.07 6.07
C LYS A 141 -6.20 11.72 6.37
N LYS A 142 -5.82 11.75 7.66
CA LYS A 142 -4.53 12.30 8.13
C LYS A 142 -3.32 11.77 7.33
N SER A 143 -3.19 10.44 7.22
CA SER A 143 -2.09 9.82 6.45
C SER A 143 -2.14 10.05 4.94
N ALA A 144 -3.22 10.60 4.37
CA ALA A 144 -3.18 11.10 3.00
C ALA A 144 -2.61 12.52 2.97
N LYS A 145 -3.11 13.41 3.84
CA LYS A 145 -2.63 14.81 3.93
C LYS A 145 -1.11 14.88 4.15
N GLU A 146 -0.56 14.01 4.99
CA GLU A 146 0.87 13.96 5.35
C GLU A 146 1.81 13.63 4.18
N VAL A 147 1.29 13.14 3.05
CA VAL A 147 2.10 12.78 1.88
C VAL A 147 1.63 13.45 0.59
N MET A 148 0.68 14.39 0.67
CA MET A 148 0.10 15.05 -0.52
C MET A 148 1.12 15.88 -1.30
N ASP A 149 2.09 16.47 -0.62
CA ASP A 149 3.20 17.24 -1.20
C ASP A 149 4.15 16.39 -2.04
N LYS A 150 4.09 15.06 -1.90
CA LYS A 150 4.90 14.09 -2.65
C LYS A 150 4.16 13.44 -3.81
N VAL A 151 2.97 13.93 -4.17
CA VAL A 151 2.10 13.34 -5.19
C VAL A 151 2.25 14.10 -6.50
N ASP A 152 2.51 13.38 -7.58
CA ASP A 152 2.60 13.94 -8.94
C ASP A 152 1.20 14.03 -9.60
N ILE A 153 0.36 13.02 -9.37
CA ILE A 153 -0.93 12.87 -10.07
C ILE A 153 -2.07 12.66 -9.07
N PHE A 154 -3.09 13.52 -9.15
CA PHE A 154 -4.33 13.36 -8.40
C PHE A 154 -5.47 12.86 -9.31
N ILE A 155 -6.05 11.70 -8.99
CA ILE A 155 -7.22 11.17 -9.68
C ILE A 155 -8.47 11.55 -8.89
N LYS A 156 -9.39 12.28 -9.52
CA LYS A 156 -10.66 12.73 -8.92
C LYS A 156 -11.83 11.99 -9.54
N TYR A 157 -12.90 11.83 -8.75
CA TYR A 157 -14.17 11.36 -9.27
C TYR A 157 -14.92 12.54 -9.90
N GLU A 158 -15.35 12.38 -11.14
CA GLU A 158 -16.29 13.31 -11.74
C GLU A 158 -17.69 13.02 -11.21
N LYS A 159 -18.41 14.07 -10.82
CA LYS A 159 -19.86 13.97 -10.63
C LYS A 159 -20.47 13.91 -12.03
N LYS A 160 -21.20 12.84 -12.32
CA LYS A 160 -22.14 12.82 -13.44
C LYS A 160 -23.34 13.69 -13.09
#